data_AF-A0A2M8Q870-F1
#
_entry.id   AF-A0A2M8Q870-F1
#
_cell.length_a   1.000
_cell.length_b   1.000
_cell.length_c   1.000
_cell.angle_alpha   90.00
_cell.angle_beta   90.00
_cell.angle_gamma   90.00
#
_symmetry.space_group_name_H-M   'P 1'
#
loop_
_entity.id
_entity.type
_entity.pdbx_description
1 polymer ?
#
loop_
_entity_poly.entity_id
_entity_poly.type
_entity_poly.pdbx_seq_one_letter_code
_entity_poly.pdbx_strand_id
1 'polypeptide(L)'
;MSEGGIIQNLQERRQIEAAIQALGDATTEAELIATAQDLVGRFPPEGLVGAVLRHLGEANSQLRGGLGHLCALLPPEMIAPRLREVVGNRQRTPLERVSAQLILERYLGETVSPALISDLAGNNDIAMQSLQEAIEEGRANRHILLEYVTQMQEHGVDVAFMVLDLLDRMAPADRVEL
;
A
#
# COMPACT_ATOMS: atom_id res chain seq x y z
N MET A 1 -21.64 11.17 -26.83
CA MET A 1 -21.62 10.08 -25.84
C MET A 1 -23.04 9.87 -25.37
N SER A 2 -23.57 8.65 -25.49
CA SER A 2 -24.95 8.30 -25.16
C SER A 2 -25.11 8.03 -23.66
N GLU A 3 -26.26 8.36 -23.09
CA GLU A 3 -26.59 8.20 -21.66
C GLU A 3 -26.36 6.76 -21.14
N GLY A 4 -26.63 5.76 -21.98
CA GLY A 4 -26.34 4.35 -21.65
C GLY A 4 -24.85 4.01 -21.49
N GLY A 5 -23.95 4.68 -22.21
CA GLY A 5 -22.50 4.46 -22.07
C GLY A 5 -21.93 5.08 -20.78
N ILE A 6 -22.54 6.17 -20.31
CA ILE A 6 -22.16 6.82 -19.03
C ILE A 6 -22.52 5.91 -17.85
N ILE A 7 -23.72 5.31 -17.88
CA ILE A 7 -24.18 4.42 -16.80
C ILE A 7 -23.33 3.15 -16.72
N GLN A 8 -22.99 2.54 -17.87
CA GLN A 8 -22.12 1.36 -17.92
C GLN A 8 -20.73 1.65 -17.34
N ASN A 9 -20.12 2.77 -17.72
CA ASN A 9 -18.79 3.16 -17.22
C ASN A 9 -18.80 3.41 -15.69
N LEU A 10 -19.86 4.05 -15.17
CA LEU A 10 -19.98 4.26 -13.73
C LEU A 10 -20.17 2.94 -12.96
N GLN A 11 -20.97 2.03 -13.50
CA GLN A 11 -21.19 0.72 -12.89
C GLN A 11 -19.91 -0.12 -12.87
N GLU A 12 -19.18 -0.16 -13.99
CA GLU A 12 -17.90 -0.84 -14.09
C GLU A 12 -16.89 -0.27 -13.10
N ARG A 13 -16.77 1.06 -13.02
CA ARG A 13 -15.91 1.71 -12.03
C ARG A 13 -16.24 1.25 -10.62
N ARG A 14 -17.51 1.25 -10.22
CA ARG A 14 -17.92 0.80 -8.88
C ARG A 14 -17.55 -0.67 -8.61
N GLN A 15 -17.68 -1.53 -9.61
CA GLN A 15 -17.28 -2.93 -9.49
C GLN A 15 -15.77 -3.08 -9.29
N ILE A 16 -14.97 -2.26 -9.99
CA ILE A 16 -13.52 -2.22 -9.80
C ILE A 16 -13.18 -1.74 -8.38
N GLU A 17 -13.76 -0.63 -7.91
CA GLU A 17 -13.47 -0.13 -6.55
C GLU A 17 -13.78 -1.20 -5.48
N ALA A 18 -14.92 -1.88 -5.59
CA ALA A 18 -15.30 -2.92 -4.64
C ALA A 18 -14.35 -4.13 -4.70
N ALA A 19 -13.92 -4.52 -5.90
CA ALA A 19 -12.97 -5.63 -6.08
C ALA A 19 -11.57 -5.28 -5.55
N ILE A 20 -11.13 -4.03 -5.68
CA ILE A 20 -9.85 -3.57 -5.13
C ILE A 20 -9.91 -3.59 -3.60
N GLN A 21 -11.00 -3.11 -2.99
CA GLN A 21 -11.17 -3.15 -1.54
C GLN A 21 -11.08 -4.57 -0.97
N ALA A 22 -11.59 -5.57 -1.70
CA ALA A 22 -11.50 -6.98 -1.29
C ALA A 22 -10.07 -7.52 -1.22
N LEU A 23 -9.07 -6.87 -1.83
CA LEU A 23 -7.66 -7.21 -1.61
C LEU A 23 -7.25 -7.01 -0.14
N GLY A 24 -7.85 -6.03 0.54
CA GLY A 24 -7.60 -5.75 1.96
C GLY A 24 -8.13 -6.82 2.92
N ASP A 25 -9.00 -7.73 2.44
CA ASP A 25 -9.60 -8.79 3.25
C ASP A 25 -8.81 -10.12 3.18
N ALA A 26 -7.83 -10.21 2.29
CA ALA A 26 -7.01 -11.42 2.16
C ALA A 26 -6.20 -11.66 3.44
N THR A 27 -6.04 -12.92 3.83
CA THR A 27 -5.32 -13.29 5.06
C THR A 27 -3.95 -13.91 4.79
N THR A 28 -3.67 -14.22 3.52
CA THR A 28 -2.41 -14.81 3.08
C THR A 28 -1.91 -14.18 1.78
N GLU A 29 -0.61 -14.28 1.53
CA GLU A 29 0.00 -13.81 0.27
C GLU A 29 -0.53 -14.59 -0.95
N ALA A 30 -0.81 -15.89 -0.79
CA ALA A 30 -1.39 -16.70 -1.86
C ALA A 30 -2.79 -16.21 -2.26
N GLU A 31 -3.61 -15.80 -1.29
CA GLU A 31 -4.94 -15.21 -1.53
C GLU A 31 -4.83 -13.84 -2.22
N LEU A 32 -3.84 -13.02 -1.86
CA LEU A 32 -3.57 -11.75 -2.55
C LEU A 32 -3.25 -11.96 -4.03
N ILE A 33 -2.32 -12.89 -4.31
CA ILE A 33 -1.89 -13.18 -5.69
C ILE A 33 -3.08 -13.70 -6.51
N ALA A 34 -3.85 -14.64 -5.96
CA ALA A 34 -5.02 -15.19 -6.64
C ALA A 34 -6.08 -14.12 -6.93
N THR A 35 -6.36 -13.25 -5.95
CA THR A 35 -7.31 -12.15 -6.12
C THR A 35 -6.81 -11.15 -7.17
N ALA A 36 -5.54 -10.76 -7.14
CA ALA A 36 -4.95 -9.87 -8.15
C ALA A 36 -5.04 -10.45 -9.57
N GLN A 37 -4.81 -11.75 -9.74
CA GLN A 37 -4.99 -12.44 -11.03
C GLN A 37 -6.44 -12.43 -11.52
N ASP A 38 -7.40 -12.67 -10.62
CA ASP A 38 -8.84 -12.59 -10.93
C ASP A 38 -9.23 -11.18 -11.41
N LEU A 39 -8.74 -10.12 -10.75
CA LEU A 39 -9.02 -8.74 -11.15
C LEU A 39 -8.55 -8.44 -12.58
N VAL A 40 -7.32 -8.84 -12.93
CA VAL A 40 -6.76 -8.62 -14.29
C VAL A 40 -7.51 -9.45 -15.34
N GLY A 41 -8.03 -10.62 -14.98
CA GLY A 41 -8.87 -11.43 -15.87
C GLY A 41 -10.27 -10.84 -16.12
N ARG A 42 -10.77 -9.99 -15.22
CA ARG A 42 -12.15 -9.49 -15.22
C ARG A 42 -12.31 -8.07 -15.73
N PHE A 43 -11.32 -7.21 -15.53
CA PHE A 43 -11.43 -5.77 -15.77
C PHE A 43 -10.37 -5.25 -16.74
N PRO A 44 -10.68 -4.19 -17.50
CA PRO A 44 -9.71 -3.59 -18.41
C PRO A 44 -8.56 -2.92 -17.62
N PRO A 45 -7.32 -2.98 -18.14
CA PRO A 45 -6.15 -2.40 -17.48
C PRO A 45 -6.30 -0.92 -17.13
N GLU A 46 -6.93 -0.11 -17.97
CA GLU A 46 -7.12 1.33 -17.74
C GLU A 46 -7.95 1.60 -16.47
N GLY A 47 -9.00 0.80 -16.27
CA GLY A 47 -9.87 0.90 -15.10
C GLY A 47 -9.12 0.53 -13.81
N LEU A 48 -8.33 -0.55 -13.87
CA LEU A 48 -7.51 -1.02 -12.77
C LEU A 48 -6.40 -0.02 -12.40
N VAL A 49 -5.66 0.51 -13.39
CA VAL A 49 -4.65 1.57 -13.17
C VAL A 49 -5.28 2.76 -12.47
N GLY A 50 -6.45 3.20 -12.94
CA GLY A 50 -7.16 4.31 -12.29
C GLY A 50 -7.50 4.01 -10.83
N ALA A 51 -7.97 2.81 -10.54
CA ALA A 51 -8.35 2.41 -9.18
C ALA A 51 -7.14 2.29 -8.25
N VAL A 52 -6.05 1.63 -8.70
CA VAL A 52 -4.78 1.58 -7.95
C VAL A 52 -4.37 2.96 -7.47
N LEU A 53 -4.33 3.95 -8.38
CA LEU A 53 -3.90 5.30 -8.04
C LEU A 53 -4.79 6.01 -7.01
N ARG A 54 -6.06 5.60 -6.88
CA ARG A 54 -6.99 6.15 -5.87
C ARG A 54 -6.79 5.53 -4.49
N HIS A 55 -6.31 4.28 -4.43
CA HIS A 55 -6.13 3.53 -3.18
C HIS A 55 -4.71 3.57 -2.61
N LEU A 56 -3.75 4.25 -3.26
CA LEU A 56 -2.37 4.38 -2.77
C LEU A 56 -2.26 5.02 -1.37
N GLY A 57 -3.25 5.83 -1.00
CA GLY A 57 -3.32 6.54 0.27
C GLY A 57 -4.09 5.81 1.37
N GLU A 58 -4.40 4.52 1.21
CA GLU A 58 -5.09 3.76 2.25
C GLU A 58 -4.13 3.13 3.26
N ALA A 59 -4.47 3.25 4.54
CA ALA A 59 -3.71 2.73 5.67
C ALA A 59 -4.01 1.25 5.94
N ASN A 60 -3.99 0.43 4.89
CA ASN A 60 -4.15 -1.02 4.97
C ASN A 60 -2.99 -1.67 4.23
N SER A 61 -2.12 -2.34 4.99
CA SER A 61 -0.93 -3.03 4.49
C SER A 61 -1.23 -4.18 3.55
N GLN A 62 -2.29 -4.94 3.84
CA GLN A 62 -2.76 -6.05 3.03
C GLN A 62 -3.26 -5.55 1.68
N LEU A 63 -4.07 -4.48 1.69
CA LEU A 63 -4.51 -3.80 0.48
C LEU A 63 -3.30 -3.27 -0.30
N ARG A 64 -2.34 -2.61 0.36
CA ARG A 64 -1.11 -2.12 -0.28
C ARG A 64 -0.29 -3.25 -0.92
N GLY A 65 -0.17 -4.39 -0.25
CA GLY A 65 0.46 -5.59 -0.79
C GLY A 65 -0.27 -6.14 -2.01
N GLY A 66 -1.60 -6.22 -1.94
CA GLY A 66 -2.47 -6.59 -3.05
C GLY A 66 -2.38 -5.66 -4.25
N LEU A 67 -2.34 -4.34 -4.03
CA LEU A 67 -2.09 -3.34 -5.06
C LEU A 67 -0.74 -3.56 -5.74
N GLY A 68 0.29 -3.93 -4.97
CA GLY A 68 1.60 -4.30 -5.51
C GLY A 68 1.53 -5.50 -6.45
N HIS A 69 0.91 -6.61 -6.01
CA HIS A 69 0.73 -7.80 -6.86
C HIS A 69 -0.10 -7.50 -8.11
N LEU A 70 -1.16 -6.69 -7.98
CA LEU A 70 -1.96 -6.24 -9.11
C LEU A 70 -1.11 -5.43 -10.11
N CYS A 71 -0.30 -4.49 -9.64
CA CYS A 71 0.57 -3.69 -10.50
C CYS A 71 1.61 -4.54 -11.25
N ALA A 72 2.12 -5.60 -10.64
CA ALA A 72 3.05 -6.53 -11.28
C ALA A 72 2.42 -7.32 -12.45
N LEU A 73 1.08 -7.40 -12.51
CA LEU A 73 0.33 -8.07 -13.56
C LEU A 73 -0.23 -7.11 -14.62
N LEU A 74 -0.25 -5.80 -14.35
CA LEU A 74 -0.69 -4.78 -15.29
C LEU A 74 0.39 -4.49 -16.34
N PRO A 75 0.01 -3.99 -17.54
CA PRO A 75 0.97 -3.58 -18.54
C PRO A 75 1.93 -2.51 -17.97
N PRO A 76 3.25 -2.75 -17.93
CA PRO A 76 4.21 -1.89 -17.24
C PRO A 76 4.24 -0.47 -17.81
N GLU A 77 4.04 -0.32 -19.12
CA GLU A 77 3.96 0.96 -19.83
C GLU A 77 2.75 1.81 -19.38
N MET A 78 1.72 1.21 -18.79
CA MET A 78 0.55 1.91 -18.30
C MET A 78 0.69 2.33 -16.84
N ILE A 79 1.24 1.46 -15.98
CA ILE A 79 1.25 1.70 -14.54
C ILE A 79 2.53 2.40 -14.06
N ALA A 80 3.71 2.00 -14.53
CA ALA A 80 4.97 2.50 -14.00
C ALA A 80 5.16 4.02 -14.17
N PRO A 81 4.83 4.63 -15.34
CA PRO A 81 4.91 6.09 -15.47
C PRO A 81 4.00 6.83 -14.50
N ARG A 82 2.81 6.28 -14.22
CA ARG A 82 1.84 6.90 -13.32
C ARG A 82 2.29 6.84 -11.86
N LEU A 83 2.90 5.73 -11.44
CA LEU A 83 3.49 5.62 -10.11
C LEU A 83 4.68 6.57 -9.94
N ARG A 84 5.53 6.71 -10.97
CA ARG A 84 6.64 7.69 -10.96
C ARG A 84 6.13 9.13 -10.84
N GLU A 85 5.04 9.47 -11.54
CA GLU A 85 4.37 10.76 -11.37
C GLU A 85 3.87 10.98 -9.94
N VAL A 86 3.29 9.96 -9.30
CA VAL A 86 2.83 10.07 -7.90
C VAL A 86 4.01 10.33 -6.98
N VAL A 87 5.09 9.54 -7.05
CA VAL A 87 6.29 9.67 -6.21
C VAL A 87 6.85 11.09 -6.26
N GLY A 88 7.00 11.65 -7.46
CA GLY A 88 7.58 12.98 -7.68
C GLY A 88 6.64 14.16 -7.37
N ASN A 89 5.35 13.90 -7.14
CA ASN A 89 4.36 14.96 -6.97
C ASN A 89 4.16 15.33 -5.50
N ARG A 90 4.75 16.45 -5.07
CA ARG A 90 4.61 16.98 -3.69
C ARG A 90 3.20 17.43 -3.31
N GLN A 91 2.25 17.48 -4.24
CA GLN A 91 0.83 17.72 -3.94
C GLN A 91 0.11 16.44 -3.49
N ARG A 92 0.72 15.26 -3.71
CA ARG A 92 0.24 13.99 -3.16
C ARG A 92 0.63 13.87 -1.71
N THR A 93 -0.17 13.12 -0.95
CA THR A 93 0.13 12.84 0.45
C THR A 93 1.44 12.05 0.58
N PRO A 94 2.14 12.18 1.72
CA PRO A 94 3.33 11.38 2.00
C PRO A 94 3.09 9.87 1.81
N LEU A 95 1.94 9.38 2.28
CA LEU A 95 1.56 7.97 2.17
C LEU A 95 1.38 7.52 0.72
N GLU A 96 0.65 8.27 -0.12
CA GLU A 96 0.50 7.94 -1.54
C GLU A 96 1.86 7.83 -2.24
N ARG A 97 2.78 8.75 -1.92
CA ARG A 97 4.14 8.80 -2.49
C ARG A 97 4.98 7.61 -2.05
N VAL A 98 4.95 7.25 -0.77
CA VAL A 98 5.66 6.07 -0.24
C VAL A 98 5.07 4.77 -0.77
N SER A 99 3.75 4.63 -0.82
CA SER A 99 3.09 3.46 -1.40
C SER A 99 3.49 3.27 -2.87
N ALA A 100 3.49 4.36 -3.66
CA ALA A 100 3.92 4.30 -5.06
C ALA A 100 5.40 3.93 -5.21
N GLN A 101 6.27 4.48 -4.35
CA GLN A 101 7.69 4.11 -4.31
C GLN A 101 7.86 2.62 -4.01
N LEU A 102 7.20 2.12 -2.96
CA LEU A 102 7.30 0.72 -2.55
C LEU A 102 6.82 -0.22 -3.65
N ILE A 103 5.74 0.13 -4.36
CA ILE A 103 5.26 -0.66 -5.50
C ILE A 103 6.30 -0.68 -6.62
N LEU A 104 6.86 0.48 -7.00
CA LEU A 104 7.90 0.56 -8.03
C LEU A 104 9.11 -0.32 -7.69
N GLU A 105 9.62 -0.21 -6.47
CA GLU A 105 10.86 -0.87 -6.06
C GLU A 105 10.68 -2.37 -5.80
N ARG A 106 9.61 -2.74 -5.08
CA ARG A 106 9.42 -4.12 -4.62
C ARG A 106 8.72 -5.00 -5.65
N TYR A 107 7.76 -4.46 -6.40
CA TYR A 107 6.91 -5.25 -7.28
C TYR A 107 7.27 -5.09 -8.76
N LEU A 108 7.74 -3.92 -9.17
CA LEU A 108 8.08 -3.63 -10.56
C LEU A 108 9.59 -3.67 -10.82
N GLY A 109 10.41 -3.71 -9.76
CA GLY A 109 11.87 -3.73 -9.87
C GLY A 109 12.47 -2.43 -10.42
N GLU A 110 11.74 -1.31 -10.35
CA GLU A 110 12.23 0.01 -10.73
C GLU A 110 12.84 0.72 -9.53
N THR A 111 14.02 1.32 -9.70
CA THR A 111 14.65 2.12 -8.65
C THR A 111 14.12 3.55 -8.67
N VAL A 112 13.77 4.08 -7.49
CA VAL A 112 13.36 5.47 -7.34
C VAL A 112 14.56 6.31 -6.88
N SER A 113 14.73 7.48 -7.50
CA SER A 113 15.79 8.42 -7.08
C SER A 113 15.54 8.90 -5.63
N PRO A 114 16.52 8.78 -4.72
CA PRO A 114 16.39 9.25 -3.34
C PRO A 114 16.05 10.75 -3.24
N ALA A 115 16.43 11.55 -4.23
CA ALA A 115 16.13 12.98 -4.27
C ALA A 115 14.62 13.26 -4.31
N LEU A 116 13.81 12.38 -4.91
CA LEU A 116 12.36 12.54 -5.05
C LEU A 116 11.59 12.30 -3.74
N ILE A 117 12.22 11.62 -2.78
CA ILE A 117 11.63 11.24 -1.49
C ILE A 117 12.39 11.84 -0.30
N SER A 118 13.41 12.66 -0.56
CA SER A 118 14.24 13.27 0.48
C SER A 118 13.43 14.12 1.47
N ASP A 119 12.33 14.74 1.03
CA ASP A 119 11.42 15.50 1.88
C ASP A 119 10.48 14.64 2.73
N LEU A 120 10.43 13.32 2.47
CA LEU A 120 9.67 12.35 3.26
C LEU A 120 10.51 11.72 4.37
N ALA A 121 11.85 11.81 4.28
CA ALA A 121 12.76 11.27 5.28
C ALA A 121 12.56 11.97 6.63
N GLY A 122 12.36 11.19 7.70
CA GLY A 122 12.10 11.71 9.04
C GLY A 122 10.67 12.18 9.29
N ASN A 123 9.74 11.91 8.36
CA ASN A 123 8.32 12.14 8.61
C ASN A 123 7.77 11.07 9.57
N ASN A 124 7.68 11.45 10.85
CA ASN A 124 7.17 10.58 11.92
C ASN A 124 5.73 10.10 11.68
N ASP A 125 4.93 10.79 10.88
CA ASP A 125 3.55 10.38 10.61
C ASP A 125 3.50 9.09 9.78
N ILE A 126 4.44 8.92 8.84
CA ILE A 126 4.54 7.70 8.02
C ILE A 126 4.99 6.53 8.91
N ALA A 127 6.01 6.74 9.73
CA ALA A 127 6.50 5.73 10.65
C ALA A 127 5.45 5.35 11.71
N MET A 128 4.72 6.33 12.23
CA MET A 128 3.60 6.12 13.15
C MET A 128 2.49 5.30 12.49
N GLN A 129 2.13 5.62 11.25
CA GLN A 129 1.10 4.88 10.53
C GLN A 129 1.54 3.43 10.26
N SER A 130 2.79 3.21 9.84
CA SER A 130 3.32 1.85 9.68
C SER A 130 3.31 1.06 10.99
N LEU A 131 3.61 1.71 12.12
CA LEU A 131 3.51 1.09 13.44
C LEU A 131 2.06 0.72 13.81
N GLN A 132 1.10 1.61 13.54
CA GLN A 132 -0.32 1.35 13.78
C GLN A 132 -0.82 0.18 12.93
N GLU A 133 -0.42 0.10 11.65
CA GLU A 133 -0.74 -1.02 10.76
C GLU A 133 -0.17 -2.34 11.32
N ALA A 134 1.10 -2.36 11.72
CA ALA A 134 1.74 -3.54 12.32
C ALA A 134 1.05 -4.00 13.62
N ILE A 135 0.57 -3.07 14.44
CA ILE A 135 -0.16 -3.38 15.68
C ILE A 135 -1.54 -3.96 15.39
N GLU A 136 -2.27 -3.40 14.42
CA GLU A 136 -3.58 -3.91 14.04
C GLU A 136 -3.48 -5.31 13.41
N GLU A 137 -2.49 -5.53 12.54
CA GLU A 137 -2.13 -6.87 12.05
C GLU A 137 -1.80 -7.83 13.20
N GLY A 138 -1.01 -7.36 14.17
CA GLY A 138 -0.62 -8.12 15.35
C GLY A 138 -1.79 -8.51 16.25
N ARG A 139 -2.89 -7.73 16.26
CA ARG A 139 -4.13 -8.10 16.96
C ARG A 139 -4.82 -9.28 16.28
N ALA A 140 -4.82 -9.33 14.95
CA ALA A 140 -5.36 -10.45 14.18
C ALA A 140 -4.43 -11.68 14.21
N ASN A 141 -3.11 -11.47 14.17
CA ASN A 141 -2.10 -12.51 14.20
C ASN A 141 -0.85 -12.08 14.97
N ARG A 142 -0.76 -12.49 16.25
CA ARG A 142 0.36 -12.14 17.14
C ARG A 142 1.73 -12.61 16.64
N HIS A 143 1.81 -13.61 15.76
CA HIS A 143 3.09 -14.10 15.24
C HIS A 143 3.82 -13.04 14.42
N ILE A 144 3.07 -12.20 13.69
CA ILE A 144 3.61 -11.12 12.86
C ILE A 144 4.41 -10.11 13.70
N LEU A 145 4.02 -9.86 14.95
CA LEU A 145 4.78 -8.98 15.85
C LEU A 145 6.19 -9.51 16.17
N LEU A 146 6.38 -10.84 16.21
CA LEU A 146 7.70 -11.44 16.40
C LEU A 146 8.59 -11.26 15.17
N GLU A 147 8.01 -11.33 13.97
CA GLU A 147 8.72 -11.05 12.72
C GLU A 147 9.18 -9.60 12.66
N TYR A 148 8.32 -8.65 13.06
CA TYR A 148 8.70 -7.24 13.16
C TYR A 148 9.84 -7.00 14.16
N VAL A 149 9.79 -7.62 15.35
CA VAL A 149 10.89 -7.53 16.33
C VAL A 149 12.19 -8.10 15.76
N THR A 150 12.12 -9.19 15.00
CA THR A 150 13.30 -9.79 14.35
C THR A 150 13.87 -8.86 13.28
N GLN A 151 13.02 -8.26 12.45
CA GLN A 151 13.45 -7.28 11.43
C GLN A 151 14.08 -6.03 12.07
N MET A 152 13.57 -5.56 13.20
CA MET A 152 14.18 -4.44 13.93
C MET A 152 15.61 -4.76 14.40
N GLN A 153 15.88 -6.02 14.77
CA GLN A 153 17.25 -6.44 15.10
C GLN A 153 18.18 -6.40 13.87
N GLU A 154 17.67 -6.75 12.68
CA GLU A 154 18.43 -6.73 11.43
C GLU A 154 18.72 -5.31 10.92
N HIS A 155 17.77 -4.38 11.09
CA HIS A 155 17.89 -2.99 10.64
C HIS A 155 18.65 -2.08 11.61
N GLY A 156 18.95 -2.56 12.83
CA GLY A 156 19.80 -1.89 13.80
C GLY A 156 19.06 -1.05 14.85
N VAL A 157 19.84 -0.59 15.84
CA VAL A 157 19.32 -0.04 17.09
C VAL A 157 18.54 1.27 16.92
N ASP A 158 18.87 2.07 15.90
CA ASP A 158 18.21 3.37 15.65
C ASP A 158 16.75 3.18 15.25
N VAL A 159 16.46 2.16 14.44
CA VAL A 159 15.07 1.78 14.07
C VAL A 159 14.33 1.28 15.31
N ALA A 160 15.00 0.50 16.17
CA ALA A 160 14.41 0.04 17.41
C ALA A 160 14.01 1.19 18.35
N PHE A 161 14.89 2.17 18.54
CA PHE A 161 14.59 3.35 19.36
C PHE A 161 13.49 4.23 18.76
N MET A 162 13.46 4.39 17.44
CA MET A 162 12.39 5.12 16.76
C MET A 162 11.03 4.46 17.02
N VAL A 163 10.91 3.14 16.86
CA VAL A 163 9.66 2.41 17.10
C VAL A 163 9.23 2.51 18.57
N LEU A 164 10.16 2.40 19.52
CA LEU A 164 9.86 2.55 20.95
C LEU A 164 9.37 3.97 21.31
N ASP A 165 9.97 5.02 20.74
CA ASP A 165 9.52 6.41 20.91
C ASP A 165 8.12 6.62 20.30
N LEU A 166 7.82 5.99 19.17
CA LEU A 166 6.48 6.03 18.57
C LEU A 166 5.45 5.28 19.42
N LEU A 167 5.80 4.11 19.97
CA LEU A 167 4.93 3.34 20.88
C LEU A 167 4.54 4.15 22.12
N ASP A 168 5.46 4.93 22.71
CA ASP A 168 5.14 5.74 23.89
C ASP A 168 4.15 6.87 23.57
N ARG A 169 4.15 7.36 22.32
CA ARG A 169 3.23 8.40 21.83
C ARG A 169 1.83 7.86 21.50
N MET A 170 1.61 6.54 21.51
CA MET A 170 0.30 5.95 21.24
C MET A 170 -0.66 6.14 22.43
N ALA A 171 -1.94 6.32 22.10
CA ALA A 171 -3.00 6.40 23.11
C ALA A 171 -3.03 5.11 23.95
N PRO A 172 -3.35 5.18 25.26
CA PRO A 172 -3.30 4.01 26.15
C PRO A 172 -4.15 2.82 25.69
N ALA A 173 -5.24 3.07 24.96
CA ALA A 173 -6.13 2.04 24.41
C ALA A 173 -5.52 1.29 23.21
N ASP A 174 -4.52 1.86 22.55
CA ASP A 174 -3.84 1.28 21.39
C ASP A 174 -2.51 0.61 21.74
N ARG A 175 -2.10 0.68 23.02
CA ARG A 175 -0.92 -0.03 23.52
C ARG A 175 -1.23 -1.53 23.61
N VAL A 176 -0.43 -2.35 22.93
CA VAL A 176 -0.49 -3.80 23.05
C VAL A 176 -0.01 -4.17 24.46
N GLU A 177 -0.84 -4.85 25.26
CA GLU A 177 -0.35 -5.49 26.48
C GLU A 177 0.65 -6.58 26.07
N LEU A 178 1.93 -6.34 26.37
CA LEU A 178 3.04 -7.28 26.16
C LEU A 178 3.05 -8.36 27.26
#